data_AF-A0A5D5AI77-F1
#
_entry.id   AF-A0A5D5AI77-F1
#
_cell.length_a   1.000
_cell.length_b   1.000
_cell.length_c   1.000
_cell.angle_alpha   90.00
_cell.angle_beta   90.00
_cell.angle_gamma   90.00
#
_symmetry.space_group_name_H-M   'P 1'
#
loop_
_entity.id
_entity.type
_entity.pdbx_description
1 polymer ?
#
loop_
_entity_poly.entity_id
_entity_poly.type
_entity_poly.pdbx_seq_one_letter_code
_entity_poly.pdbx_strand_id
1 'polypeptide(L)'
;MCLSRILSARISNDRGFIYRRRSDGMDPSHSPGRRRTRGSATRLECVERRLEAAEIRLERLQNTLDGLARSSGVSIGCPCNRCGRSYVLIEGGRIRCPECRFSQSV
;
A
#
# COMPACT_ATOMS: atom_id res chain seq x y z
N MET A 1 -14.79 -1.92 21.87
CA MET A 1 -15.91 -0.96 22.08
C MET A 1 -15.36 0.27 22.77
N CYS A 2 -15.26 1.40 22.07
CA CYS A 2 -15.02 2.71 22.67
C CYS A 2 -16.00 3.70 22.03
N LEU A 3 -17.05 4.02 22.80
CA LEU A 3 -18.00 5.08 22.51
C LEU A 3 -17.32 6.43 22.69
N SER A 4 -17.58 7.37 21.78
CA SER A 4 -17.48 8.81 22.07
C SER A 4 -18.41 9.58 21.14
N ARG A 5 -19.55 10.00 21.72
CA ARG A 5 -20.47 11.01 21.20
C ARG A 5 -19.75 12.36 21.13
N ILE A 6 -19.98 13.13 20.06
CA ILE A 6 -19.91 14.59 20.14
C ILE A 6 -21.19 15.19 19.55
N LEU A 7 -21.73 16.11 20.34
CA LEU A 7 -22.95 16.87 20.16
C LEU A 7 -22.90 17.83 18.96
N SER A 8 -24.07 17.98 18.33
CA SER A 8 -24.74 19.23 17.94
C SER A 8 -23.90 20.45 17.59
N ALA A 9 -24.07 20.96 16.36
CA ALA A 9 -24.10 22.40 16.12
C ALA A 9 -25.11 22.73 15.02
N ARG A 10 -26.01 23.65 15.38
CA ARG A 10 -27.16 24.16 14.63
C ARG A 10 -26.74 24.82 13.33
N ILE A 11 -27.32 24.41 12.21
CA ILE A 11 -27.25 25.15 10.95
C ILE A 11 -28.38 26.18 10.99
N SER A 12 -28.04 27.40 11.34
CA SER A 12 -28.85 28.57 11.02
C SER A 12 -27.90 29.75 10.90
N ASN A 13 -27.65 30.20 9.67
CA ASN A 13 -27.31 31.59 9.48
C ASN A 13 -27.92 32.10 8.18
N ASP A 14 -29.02 32.79 8.38
CA ASP A 14 -29.64 33.75 7.49
C ASP A 14 -28.62 34.87 7.20
N ARG A 15 -28.37 35.15 5.91
CA ARG A 15 -27.95 36.47 5.41
C ARG A 15 -27.87 36.42 3.90
N GLY A 16 -28.92 36.95 3.28
CA GLY A 16 -28.92 37.26 1.86
C GLY A 16 -27.73 38.13 1.48
N PHE A 17 -27.11 37.78 0.35
CA PHE A 17 -26.19 38.66 -0.34
C PHE A 17 -26.57 38.72 -1.82
N ILE A 18 -27.05 39.91 -2.17
CA ILE A 18 -27.41 40.43 -3.48
C ILE A 18 -26.19 40.38 -4.41
N TYR A 19 -26.23 39.56 -5.47
CA TYR A 19 -25.23 39.62 -6.54
C TYR A 19 -25.61 40.77 -7.51
N ARG A 20 -24.98 41.94 -7.33
CA ARG A 20 -25.02 42.99 -8.36
C ARG A 20 -23.84 42.76 -9.31
N ARG A 21 -24.18 42.34 -10.52
CA ARG A 21 -23.28 42.10 -11.65
C ARG A 21 -22.51 43.39 -11.98
N ARG A 22 -21.21 43.42 -11.72
CA ARG A 22 -20.27 44.39 -12.31
C ARG A 22 -19.10 43.60 -12.88
N SER A 23 -19.08 43.51 -14.21
CA SER A 23 -18.08 42.79 -14.97
C SER A 23 -16.81 43.64 -15.04
N ASP A 24 -15.91 43.44 -14.08
CA ASP A 24 -14.52 43.88 -14.19
C ASP A 24 -13.65 42.63 -14.33
N GLY A 25 -12.81 42.62 -15.36
CA GLY A 25 -12.20 41.43 -15.96
C GLY A 25 -11.46 40.50 -14.99
N MET A 26 -11.88 39.23 -14.98
CA MET A 26 -11.14 38.12 -14.40
C MET A 26 -10.01 37.73 -15.34
N ASP A 27 -8.77 38.08 -15.00
CA ASP A 27 -7.58 37.47 -15.62
C ASP A 27 -7.53 35.98 -15.21
N PRO A 28 -7.67 35.00 -16.14
CA PRO A 28 -7.79 33.58 -15.78
C PRO A 28 -6.48 32.92 -15.32
N SER A 29 -5.38 33.67 -15.21
CA SER A 29 -4.05 33.09 -15.43
C SER A 29 -3.26 32.63 -14.20
N HIS A 30 -3.85 32.51 -13.01
CA HIS A 30 -3.12 31.94 -11.86
C HIS A 30 -3.98 31.14 -10.87
N SER A 31 -4.36 29.90 -11.25
CA SER A 31 -4.87 28.89 -10.32
C SER A 31 -3.77 27.87 -9.94
N PRO A 32 -3.03 28.08 -8.84
CA PRO A 32 -1.95 27.17 -8.41
C PRO A 32 -2.46 25.78 -7.99
N GLY A 33 -3.75 25.65 -7.67
CA GLY A 33 -4.38 24.38 -7.25
C GLY A 33 -4.39 23.32 -8.36
N ARG A 34 -4.69 23.70 -9.60
CA ARG A 34 -4.89 22.74 -10.70
C ARG A 34 -3.58 22.06 -11.13
N ARG A 35 -2.44 22.78 -11.07
CA ARG A 35 -1.11 22.21 -11.34
C ARG A 35 -0.64 21.29 -10.21
N ARG A 36 -0.88 21.66 -8.94
CA ARG A 36 -0.50 20.83 -7.79
C ARG A 36 -1.26 19.51 -7.77
N THR A 37 -2.58 19.54 -8.02
CA THR A 37 -3.41 18.33 -8.06
C THR A 37 -3.05 17.40 -9.22
N ARG A 38 -2.68 17.96 -10.39
CA ARG A 38 -2.22 17.15 -11.53
C ARG A 38 -0.87 16.50 -11.26
N GLY A 39 0.06 17.23 -10.63
CA GLY A 39 1.35 16.68 -10.22
C GLY A 39 1.24 15.57 -9.16
N SER A 40 0.31 15.71 -8.21
CA SER A 40 0.02 14.64 -7.25
C SER A 40 -0.63 13.43 -7.91
N ALA A 41 -1.56 13.62 -8.84
CA ALA A 41 -2.18 12.51 -9.59
C ALA A 41 -1.13 11.73 -10.39
N THR A 42 -0.25 12.41 -11.14
CA THR A 42 0.83 11.74 -11.89
C THR A 42 1.82 10.99 -10.99
N ARG A 43 2.04 11.48 -9.77
CA ARG A 43 2.92 10.80 -8.81
C ARG A 43 2.25 9.55 -8.24
N LEU A 44 0.95 9.61 -7.96
CA LEU A 44 0.18 8.45 -7.52
C LEU A 44 0.15 7.37 -8.60
N GLU A 45 -0.21 7.72 -9.84
CA GLU A 45 -0.22 6.80 -10.98
C GLU A 45 1.16 6.12 -11.18
N CYS A 46 2.25 6.87 -11.00
CA CYS A 46 3.60 6.32 -11.08
C CYS A 46 3.90 5.33 -9.94
N VAL A 47 3.45 5.62 -8.72
CA VAL A 47 3.63 4.72 -7.56
C VAL A 47 2.78 3.46 -7.73
N GLU A 48 1.52 3.59 -8.15
CA GLU A 48 0.61 2.47 -8.42
C GLU A 48 1.20 1.53 -9.47
N ARG A 49 1.65 2.06 -10.61
CA ARG A 49 2.30 1.24 -11.65
C ARG A 49 3.55 0.51 -11.16
N ARG A 50 4.33 1.14 -10.28
CA ARG A 50 5.52 0.51 -9.70
C ARG A 50 5.15 -0.58 -8.70
N LEU A 51 4.06 -0.39 -7.96
CA LEU A 51 3.53 -1.37 -7.03
C LEU A 51 3.00 -2.58 -7.80
N GLU A 52 2.14 -2.38 -8.80
CA GLU A 52 1.63 -3.45 -9.67
C GLU A 52 2.76 -4.26 -10.31
N ALA A 53 3.78 -3.57 -10.86
CA ALA A 53 4.93 -4.25 -11.45
C ALA A 53 5.73 -5.05 -10.42
N ALA A 54 5.82 -4.59 -9.17
CA ALA A 54 6.48 -5.32 -8.09
C ALA A 54 5.67 -6.53 -7.65
N GLU A 55 4.35 -6.40 -7.52
CA GLU A 55 3.43 -7.49 -7.17
C GLU A 55 3.47 -8.61 -8.21
N ILE A 56 3.39 -8.28 -9.51
CA ILE A 56 3.52 -9.26 -10.60
C ILE A 56 4.88 -9.98 -10.52
N ARG A 57 5.95 -9.25 -10.19
CA ARG A 57 7.28 -9.86 -10.05
C ARG A 57 7.34 -10.81 -8.86
N LEU A 58 6.72 -10.45 -7.72
CA LEU A 58 6.64 -11.31 -6.54
C LEU A 58 5.86 -12.57 -6.82
N GLU A 59 4.71 -12.47 -7.50
CA GLU A 59 3.89 -13.63 -7.89
C GLU A 59 4.68 -14.60 -8.79
N ARG A 60 5.39 -14.09 -9.80
CA ARG A 60 6.24 -14.91 -10.67
C ARG A 60 7.35 -15.63 -9.90
N LEU A 61 7.98 -14.94 -8.96
CA LEU A 61 9.02 -15.53 -8.10
C LEU A 61 8.42 -16.60 -7.19
N GLN A 62 7.24 -16.35 -6.60
CA GLN A 62 6.55 -17.33 -5.77
C GLN A 62 6.19 -18.59 -6.54
N ASN A 63 5.60 -18.45 -7.73
CA ASN A 63 5.29 -19.59 -8.60
C ASN A 63 6.53 -20.40 -8.98
N THR A 64 7.65 -19.73 -9.24
CA THR A 64 8.92 -20.39 -9.56
C THR A 64 9.48 -21.14 -8.35
N LEU A 65 9.46 -20.52 -7.17
CA LEU A 65 9.90 -21.13 -5.92
C LEU A 65 9.04 -22.33 -5.54
N ASP A 66 7.73 -22.27 -5.74
CA ASP A 66 6.82 -23.41 -5.53
C ASP A 66 7.14 -24.58 -6.48
N GLY A 67 7.45 -24.27 -7.74
CA GLY A 67 7.93 -25.27 -8.70
C GLY A 67 9.23 -25.94 -8.26
N LEU A 68 10.20 -25.14 -7.81
CA LEU A 68 11.49 -25.63 -7.31
C LEU A 68 11.33 -26.45 -6.02
N ALA A 69 10.52 -25.99 -5.08
CA ALA A 69 10.16 -26.66 -3.84
C ALA A 69 9.61 -28.08 -4.11
N ARG A 70 8.60 -28.16 -4.99
CA ARG A 70 8.03 -29.45 -5.43
C ARG A 70 9.04 -30.36 -6.10
N SER A 71 9.91 -29.81 -6.96
CA SER A 71 10.93 -30.60 -7.67
C SER A 71 12.04 -31.14 -6.75
N SER A 72 12.33 -30.45 -5.66
CA SER A 72 13.39 -30.78 -4.71
C SER A 72 12.91 -31.55 -3.48
N GLY A 73 11.59 -31.70 -3.29
CA GLY A 73 11.02 -32.30 -2.08
C GLY A 73 11.16 -31.42 -0.84
N VAL A 74 11.43 -30.12 -1.02
CA VAL A 74 11.52 -29.12 0.06
C VAL A 74 10.22 -28.33 0.09
N SER A 75 9.67 -28.08 1.27
CA SER A 75 8.52 -27.18 1.45
C SER A 75 8.98 -25.85 2.04
N ILE A 76 8.42 -24.73 1.56
CA ILE A 76 8.68 -23.40 2.12
C ILE A 76 7.62 -23.12 3.19
N GLY A 77 8.06 -22.83 4.41
CA GLY A 77 7.19 -22.55 5.55
C GLY A 77 6.91 -21.06 5.74
N CYS A 78 6.76 -20.61 6.99
CA CYS A 78 6.56 -19.22 7.36
C CYS A 78 7.86 -18.39 7.39
N PRO A 79 7.80 -17.06 7.48
CA PRO A 79 8.97 -16.23 7.79
C PRO A 79 9.65 -16.71 9.08
N CYS A 80 10.98 -16.69 9.10
CA CYS A 80 11.75 -17.12 10.25
C CYS A 80 11.50 -16.19 11.45
N ASN A 81 10.88 -16.71 12.52
CA ASN A 81 10.62 -15.96 13.75
C ASN A 81 11.88 -15.44 14.47
N ARG A 82 13.07 -15.97 14.14
CA ARG A 82 14.34 -15.57 14.78
C ARG A 82 15.00 -14.38 14.11
N CYS A 83 14.92 -14.26 12.79
CA CYS A 83 15.61 -13.18 12.05
C CYS A 83 14.69 -12.35 11.14
N GLY A 84 13.53 -12.87 10.74
CA GLY A 84 12.60 -12.20 9.84
C GLY A 84 13.12 -11.96 8.42
N ARG A 85 14.35 -12.39 8.10
CA ARG A 85 15.02 -12.10 6.82
C ARG A 85 14.75 -13.14 5.72
N SER A 86 14.32 -14.34 6.09
CA SER A 86 14.00 -15.40 5.14
C SER A 86 12.82 -16.24 5.62
N TYR A 87 12.21 -16.96 4.70
CA TYR A 87 11.30 -18.06 5.02
C TYR A 87 12.09 -19.27 5.51
N VAL A 88 11.46 -20.11 6.32
CA VAL A 88 12.04 -21.39 6.73
C VAL A 88 11.80 -22.46 5.66
N LEU A 89 12.75 -23.36 5.51
CA LEU A 89 12.67 -24.52 4.62
C LEU A 89 12.36 -25.76 5.46
N ILE A 90 11.46 -26.61 4.99
CA ILE A 90 11.02 -27.83 5.64
C ILE A 90 11.42 -29.00 4.74
N GLU A 91 12.26 -29.89 5.25
CA GLU A 91 12.77 -31.05 4.51
C GLU A 91 13.02 -32.18 5.50
N GLY A 92 12.54 -33.40 5.21
CA GLY A 92 12.79 -34.58 6.04
C GLY A 92 12.40 -34.42 7.52
N GLY A 93 11.28 -33.73 7.81
CA GLY A 93 10.83 -33.48 9.19
C GLY A 93 11.68 -32.44 9.95
N ARG A 94 12.49 -31.64 9.25
CA ARG A 94 13.32 -30.60 9.86
C ARG A 94 12.98 -29.24 9.25
N ILE A 95 12.76 -28.26 10.11
CA ILE A 95 12.66 -26.84 9.77
C ILE A 95 14.06 -26.24 9.84
N ARG A 96 14.49 -25.53 8.81
CA ARG A 96 15.78 -24.80 8.78
C ARG A 96 15.63 -23.41 8.20
N CYS A 97 16.37 -22.45 8.74
CA CYS A 97 16.49 -21.11 8.21
C CYS A 97 17.84 -20.96 7.48
N PRO A 98 17.86 -20.58 6.19
CA PRO A 98 19.10 -20.41 5.44
C PRO A 98 19.96 -19.23 5.95
N GLU A 99 19.33 -18.19 6.50
CA GLU A 99 20.02 -16.95 6.92
C GLU A 99 20.66 -17.03 8.31
N CYS A 100 19.89 -17.46 9.31
CA CYS A 100 20.36 -17.46 10.71
C CYS A 100 20.75 -18.85 11.22
N ARG A 101 20.74 -19.85 10.35
CA ARG A 101 21.03 -21.27 10.67
C ARG A 101 20.18 -21.83 11.81
N PHE A 102 19.03 -21.22 12.10
CA PHE A 102 18.05 -21.81 13.00
C PHE A 102 17.61 -23.16 12.43
N SER A 103 17.58 -24.20 13.25
CA SER A 103 17.11 -25.52 12.87
C SER A 103 16.31 -26.14 13.99
N GLN A 104 15.19 -26.78 13.66
CA GLN A 104 14.32 -27.46 14.60
C GLN A 104 13.78 -28.74 13.95
N SER A 105 13.75 -29.85 14.70
CA SER A 105 13.03 -31.06 14.30
C SER A 105 11.53 -30.90 14.57
N VAL A 106 10.70 -31.36 13.65
CA VAL A 106 9.23 -31.40 13.74
C VAL A 106 8.79 -32.78 14.19
#